data_AF-A0A7S4UBA2-F1
#
_entry.id   AF-A0A7S4UBA2-F1
#
_cell.length_a   1.000
_cell.length_b   1.000
_cell.length_c   1.000
_cell.angle_alpha   90.00
_cell.angle_beta   90.00
_cell.angle_gamma   90.00
#
_symmetry.space_group_name_H-M   'P 1'
#
loop_
_entity.id
_entity.type
_entity.pdbx_description
1 polymer ?
#
loop_
_entity_poly.entity_id
_entity_poly.type
_entity_poly.pdbx_seq_one_letter_code
_entity_poly.pdbx_strand_id
1 'polypeptide(L)'
;GEHGRAPPAERRGLRVRVHGGGAAGPAARELLSPASVCLGIAVALLAGDSRCLGTLLAGLALLLLVVQPWLAPLPTPRRRVVFSVERLEAAPATAPPLALSPPPLWVGRWKLDKTCSEKYEPILADMGVNYLLRKAADAVTSTLIITVSATHVTVHVKALVAVEDCLPLDGAWTTKPVPPGGRMRGQVRVHLSKVSPSELEMYSEFPDGEGDLRDTLVVREDGNSFIRTVVRGNLSVTRVFRREHE
;
A
#
# COMPACT_ATOMS: atom_id res chain seq x y z
N GLY A 1 -0.45 37.41 -30.45
CA GLY A 1 0.07 36.06 -30.69
C GLY A 1 -0.27 35.22 -29.50
N GLU A 2 -1.43 34.55 -29.55
CA GLU A 2 -1.91 33.66 -28.49
C GLU A 2 -1.09 32.36 -28.53
N HIS A 3 -0.32 32.09 -27.49
CA HIS A 3 0.31 30.79 -27.32
C HIS A 3 -0.67 29.85 -26.62
N GLY A 4 -1.26 28.94 -27.40
CA GLY A 4 -2.07 27.84 -26.91
C GLY A 4 -1.24 26.96 -25.96
N ARG A 5 -1.65 26.94 -24.68
CA ARG A 5 -1.12 26.03 -23.67
C ARG A 5 -1.70 24.64 -23.94
N ALA A 6 -0.84 23.68 -24.21
CA ALA A 6 -1.25 22.29 -24.36
C ALA A 6 -1.86 21.76 -23.05
N PRO A 7 -2.95 20.97 -23.10
CA PRO A 7 -3.58 20.41 -21.91
C PRO A 7 -2.64 19.40 -21.20
N PRO A 8 -2.76 19.26 -19.86
CA PRO A 8 -1.93 18.33 -19.11
C PRO A 8 -2.19 16.89 -19.52
N ALA A 9 -1.11 16.12 -19.66
CA ALA A 9 -1.16 14.72 -20.05
C ALA A 9 -1.92 13.88 -19.00
N GLU A 10 -2.99 13.26 -19.45
CA GLU A 10 -3.85 12.35 -18.69
C GLU A 10 -3.01 11.16 -18.16
N ARG A 11 -2.72 11.14 -16.86
CA ARG A 11 -1.99 10.02 -16.22
C ARG A 11 -2.89 8.81 -16.10
N ARG A 12 -2.74 7.89 -17.05
CA ARG A 12 -3.42 6.58 -17.05
C ARG A 12 -2.75 5.64 -16.06
N GLY A 13 -3.49 5.24 -15.02
CA GLY A 13 -3.08 4.17 -14.12
C GLY A 13 -3.56 2.81 -14.64
N LEU A 14 -2.69 1.80 -14.57
CA LEU A 14 -3.03 0.42 -14.85
C LEU A 14 -3.29 -0.32 -13.53
N ARG A 15 -4.46 -0.96 -13.39
CA ARG A 15 -4.77 -1.84 -12.27
C ARG A 15 -4.84 -3.27 -12.81
N VAL A 16 -3.99 -4.15 -12.30
CA VAL A 16 -4.02 -5.58 -12.63
C VAL A 16 -4.88 -6.28 -11.59
N ARG A 17 -6.01 -6.87 -12.02
CA ARG A 17 -6.80 -7.79 -11.19
C ARG A 17 -6.53 -9.22 -11.66
N VAL A 18 -6.22 -10.09 -10.71
CA VAL A 18 -6.07 -11.53 -10.97
C VAL A 18 -7.37 -12.19 -10.53
N HIS A 19 -8.15 -12.69 -11.48
CA HIS A 19 -9.36 -13.44 -11.18
C HIS A 19 -9.03 -14.93 -11.04
N GLY A 20 -9.28 -15.49 -9.85
CA GLY A 20 -9.37 -16.94 -9.70
C GLY A 20 -10.71 -17.41 -10.26
N GLY A 21 -10.72 -18.09 -11.40
CA GLY A 21 -11.92 -18.71 -11.95
C GLY A 21 -12.58 -19.64 -10.93
N GLY A 22 -13.87 -19.39 -10.67
CA GLY A 22 -14.61 -19.94 -9.53
C GLY A 22 -14.66 -21.47 -9.45
N ALA A 23 -14.42 -21.94 -8.22
CA ALA A 23 -15.03 -23.07 -7.53
C ALA A 23 -14.15 -23.27 -6.28
N ALA A 24 -14.54 -22.62 -5.18
CA ALA A 24 -13.81 -22.68 -3.92
C ALA A 24 -13.99 -24.07 -3.28
N GLY A 25 -13.14 -25.01 -3.67
CA GLY A 25 -12.76 -26.17 -2.86
C GLY A 25 -11.39 -25.91 -2.19
N PRO A 26 -10.84 -26.89 -1.44
CA PRO A 26 -9.54 -26.79 -0.73
C PRO A 26 -8.30 -26.51 -1.62
N ALA A 27 -8.52 -26.18 -2.90
CA ALA A 27 -7.55 -25.82 -3.93
C ALA A 27 -7.12 -24.34 -3.94
N ALA A 28 -7.56 -23.50 -2.99
CA ALA A 28 -7.03 -22.14 -2.82
C ALA A 28 -5.58 -22.11 -2.27
N ARG A 29 -5.02 -23.28 -1.88
CA ARG A 29 -3.65 -23.43 -1.36
C ARG A 29 -2.55 -23.31 -2.43
N GLU A 30 -2.86 -23.36 -3.73
CA GLU A 30 -1.85 -23.32 -4.80
C GLU A 30 -1.55 -21.93 -5.38
N LEU A 31 -2.29 -20.88 -5.01
CA LEU A 31 -2.07 -19.51 -5.48
C LEU A 31 -0.85 -18.81 -4.86
N LEU A 32 -0.11 -19.50 -3.98
CA LEU A 32 1.10 -19.01 -3.31
C LEU A 32 2.28 -19.94 -3.59
N SER A 33 2.44 -20.40 -4.83
CA SER A 33 3.68 -21.11 -5.17
C SER A 33 4.87 -20.16 -4.94
N PRO A 34 5.98 -20.63 -4.34
CA PRO A 34 7.16 -19.81 -4.12
C PRO A 34 7.66 -19.12 -5.39
N ALA A 35 7.53 -19.79 -6.54
CA ALA A 35 7.89 -19.25 -7.85
C ALA A 35 7.04 -18.04 -8.25
N SER A 36 5.72 -18.09 -8.03
CA SER A 36 4.80 -16.98 -8.33
C SER A 36 5.08 -15.76 -7.46
N VAL A 37 5.41 -15.98 -6.17
CA VAL A 37 5.79 -14.90 -5.23
C VAL A 37 7.14 -14.29 -5.63
N CYS A 38 8.15 -15.12 -5.93
CA CYS A 38 9.45 -14.64 -6.39
C CYS A 38 9.36 -13.84 -7.70
N LEU A 39 8.53 -14.29 -8.66
CA LEU A 39 8.33 -13.59 -9.92
C LEU A 39 7.64 -12.24 -9.72
N GLY A 40 6.62 -12.16 -8.86
CA GLY A 40 5.95 -10.90 -8.52
C GLY A 40 6.90 -9.88 -7.86
N ILE A 41 7.76 -10.34 -6.94
CA ILE A 41 8.78 -9.49 -6.29
C ILE A 41 9.84 -9.05 -7.30
N ALA A 42 10.29 -9.95 -8.19
CA ALA A 42 11.26 -9.61 -9.25
C ALA A 42 10.73 -8.52 -10.18
N VAL A 43 9.48 -8.64 -10.63
CA VAL A 43 8.83 -7.63 -11.49
C VAL A 43 8.71 -6.29 -10.77
N ALA A 44 8.31 -6.29 -9.49
CA ALA A 44 8.22 -5.06 -8.69
C ALA A 44 9.59 -4.37 -8.48
N LEU A 45 10.66 -5.15 -8.31
CA LEU A 45 12.03 -4.63 -8.14
C LEU A 45 12.64 -4.15 -9.46
N LEU A 46 12.34 -4.81 -10.58
CA LEU A 46 12.74 -4.37 -11.92
C LEU A 46 11.99 -3.11 -12.37
N ALA A 47 10.76 -2.91 -11.90
CA ALA A 47 10.00 -1.68 -12.09
C ALA A 47 10.48 -0.53 -11.18
N GLY A 48 11.22 -0.84 -10.10
CA GLY A 48 11.99 0.13 -9.34
C GLY A 48 13.42 0.28 -9.87
N ASP A 49 14.18 1.27 -9.39
CA ASP A 49 15.58 1.50 -9.81
C ASP A 49 16.58 0.42 -9.34
N SER A 50 16.11 -0.73 -8.84
CA SER A 50 16.94 -1.81 -8.29
C SER A 50 17.11 -2.98 -9.27
N ARG A 51 17.74 -2.70 -10.41
CA ARG A 51 17.90 -3.66 -11.52
C ARG A 51 18.65 -4.93 -11.13
N CYS A 52 19.69 -4.84 -10.28
CA CYS A 52 20.50 -6.00 -9.88
C CYS A 52 19.75 -6.99 -8.98
N LEU A 53 18.93 -6.49 -8.04
CA LEU A 53 18.15 -7.37 -7.16
C LEU A 53 16.98 -8.00 -7.92
N GLY A 54 16.39 -7.23 -8.84
CA GLY A 54 15.32 -7.69 -9.72
C GLY A 54 15.76 -8.83 -10.66
N THR A 55 16.95 -8.74 -11.27
CA THR A 55 17.46 -9.79 -12.16
C THR A 55 17.80 -11.09 -11.42
N LEU A 56 18.39 -11.00 -10.21
CA LEU A 56 18.67 -12.18 -9.38
C LEU A 56 17.39 -12.93 -8.98
N LEU A 57 16.34 -12.20 -8.59
CA LEU A 57 15.07 -12.82 -8.21
C LEU A 57 14.29 -13.36 -9.41
N ALA A 58 14.38 -12.70 -10.58
CA ALA A 58 13.84 -13.25 -11.82
C ALA A 58 14.57 -14.54 -12.22
N GLY A 59 15.90 -14.57 -12.09
CA GLY A 59 16.71 -15.77 -12.33
C GLY A 59 16.37 -16.91 -11.37
N LEU A 60 16.17 -16.61 -10.08
CA LEU A 60 15.75 -17.60 -9.08
C LEU A 60 14.34 -18.14 -9.35
N ALA A 61 13.39 -17.27 -9.72
CA ALA A 61 12.04 -17.69 -10.09
C ALA A 61 12.05 -18.57 -11.35
N LEU A 62 12.87 -18.23 -12.35
CA LEU A 62 13.05 -19.02 -13.56
C LEU A 62 13.70 -20.37 -13.24
N LEU A 63 14.73 -20.39 -12.39
CA LEU A 63 15.39 -21.61 -11.94
C LEU A 63 14.40 -22.53 -11.22
N LEU A 64 13.57 -21.99 -10.32
CA LEU A 64 12.53 -22.75 -9.63
C LEU A 64 11.49 -23.32 -10.62
N LEU A 65 11.09 -22.55 -11.64
CA LEU A 65 10.18 -23.02 -12.68
C LEU A 65 10.80 -24.10 -13.59
N VAL A 66 12.11 -24.07 -13.83
CA VAL A 66 12.83 -25.05 -14.66
C VAL A 66 13.17 -26.33 -13.89
N VAL A 67 13.46 -26.23 -12.58
CA VAL A 67 13.82 -27.38 -11.74
C VAL A 67 12.58 -28.12 -11.21
N GLN A 68 11.46 -27.43 -10.95
CA GLN A 68 10.21 -28.06 -10.51
C GLN A 68 9.68 -29.21 -11.40
N PRO A 69 9.70 -29.15 -12.74
CA PRO A 69 9.19 -30.25 -13.57
C PRO A 69 10.00 -31.55 -13.45
N TRP A 70 11.19 -31.52 -12.86
CA TRP A 70 12.01 -32.73 -12.63
C TRP A 70 11.68 -33.45 -11.31
N LEU A 71 10.92 -32.81 -10.41
CA LEU A 71 10.65 -33.32 -9.06
C LEU A 71 9.18 -33.67 -8.79
N ALA A 72 8.29 -33.55 -9.78
CA ALA A 72 6.86 -33.84 -9.62
C ALA A 72 6.40 -35.02 -10.53
N PRO A 73 5.69 -36.03 -9.99
CA PRO A 73 5.08 -37.07 -10.81
C PRO A 73 3.72 -36.60 -11.40
N LEU A 74 3.60 -36.79 -12.73
CA LEU A 74 2.39 -36.77 -13.58
C LEU A 74 1.52 -35.49 -13.69
N PRO A 75 0.82 -35.32 -14.83
CA PRO A 75 0.37 -34.02 -15.30
C PRO A 75 -0.94 -33.60 -14.63
N THR A 76 -0.91 -32.49 -13.90
CA THR A 76 -2.13 -31.77 -13.52
C THR A 76 -2.65 -30.93 -14.71
N PRO A 77 -3.98 -30.77 -14.83
CA PRO A 77 -4.60 -30.11 -15.97
C PRO A 77 -4.17 -28.65 -16.06
N ARG A 78 -3.72 -28.24 -17.25
CA ARG A 78 -3.36 -26.84 -17.59
C ARG A 78 -4.56 -25.93 -17.32
N ARG A 79 -4.55 -25.22 -16.20
CA ARG A 79 -5.45 -24.09 -15.95
C ARG A 79 -4.94 -22.86 -16.69
N ARG A 80 -5.77 -22.33 -17.60
CA ARG A 80 -5.58 -21.01 -18.20
C ARG A 80 -5.81 -19.95 -17.11
N VAL A 81 -4.77 -19.18 -16.81
CA VAL A 81 -4.91 -17.91 -16.10
C VAL A 81 -5.32 -16.88 -17.14
N VAL A 82 -6.53 -16.34 -17.00
CA VAL A 82 -7.02 -15.25 -17.86
C VAL A 82 -6.76 -13.94 -17.12
N PHE A 83 -5.98 -13.07 -17.74
CA PHE A 83 -5.76 -11.71 -17.26
C PHE A 83 -6.77 -10.80 -17.97
N SER A 84 -7.59 -10.07 -17.22
CA SER A 84 -8.37 -8.96 -17.76
C SER A 84 -7.76 -7.65 -17.30
N VAL A 85 -7.48 -6.77 -18.26
CA VAL A 85 -7.01 -5.41 -18.01
C VAL A 85 -8.22 -4.50 -18.18
N GLU A 86 -8.76 -4.02 -17.07
CA GLU A 86 -9.88 -3.08 -17.09
C GLU A 86 -9.35 -1.64 -17.01
N ARG A 87 -9.83 -0.81 -17.93
CA ARG A 87 -9.52 0.62 -17.98
C ARG A 87 -10.41 1.33 -16.95
N LEU A 88 -9.80 1.90 -15.91
CA LEU A 88 -10.51 2.77 -14.97
C LEU A 88 -10.84 4.08 -15.67
N GLU A 89 -12.10 4.24 -16.04
CA GLU A 89 -12.66 5.51 -16.51
C GLU A 89 -12.90 6.40 -15.28
N ALA A 90 -12.28 7.59 -15.28
CA ALA A 90 -12.45 8.55 -14.21
C ALA A 90 -13.91 8.99 -14.13
N ALA A 91 -14.53 8.87 -12.96
CA ALA A 91 -15.91 9.32 -12.74
C ALA A 91 -16.04 10.82 -13.04
N PRO A 92 -17.15 11.27 -13.64
CA PRO A 92 -17.35 12.68 -13.97
C PRO A 92 -17.45 13.50 -12.68
N ALA A 93 -16.59 14.51 -12.57
CA ALA A 93 -16.66 15.52 -11.52
C ALA A 93 -17.91 16.38 -11.75
N THR A 94 -18.94 16.22 -10.91
CA THR A 94 -20.11 17.09 -10.96
C THR A 94 -20.60 17.43 -9.56
N ALA A 95 -19.94 18.42 -8.95
CA ALA A 95 -20.54 19.37 -8.02
C ALA A 95 -19.59 20.59 -7.89
N PRO A 96 -20.09 21.83 -7.85
CA PRO A 96 -19.27 23.01 -7.63
C PRO A 96 -18.71 23.00 -6.19
N PRO A 97 -17.41 23.30 -5.98
CA PRO A 97 -16.83 23.31 -4.65
C PRO A 97 -17.30 24.54 -3.89
N LEU A 98 -18.09 24.32 -2.83
CA LEU A 98 -18.19 25.27 -1.73
C LEU A 98 -16.85 25.21 -0.95
N ALA A 99 -15.82 25.87 -1.46
CA ALA A 99 -14.60 26.19 -0.72
C ALA A 99 -14.75 27.62 -0.19
N LEU A 100 -14.44 27.92 1.07
CA LEU A 100 -13.07 28.24 1.45
C LEU A 100 -12.89 28.09 2.98
N SER A 101 -12.59 26.87 3.42
CA SER A 101 -11.54 26.68 4.42
C SER A 101 -10.36 26.11 3.65
N PRO A 102 -9.11 26.58 3.87
CA PRO A 102 -7.95 25.89 3.32
C PRO A 102 -8.04 24.41 3.74
N PRO A 103 -7.73 23.47 2.84
CA PRO A 103 -7.66 22.07 3.22
C PRO A 103 -6.60 21.90 4.31
N PRO A 104 -6.77 20.93 5.23
CA PRO A 104 -5.75 20.63 6.23
C PRO A 104 -4.38 20.38 5.57
N LEU A 105 -3.31 20.82 6.22
CA LEU A 105 -1.96 20.81 5.67
C LEU A 105 -1.48 19.40 5.30
N TRP A 106 -2.01 18.36 5.95
CA TRP A 106 -1.67 16.95 5.69
C TRP A 106 -2.34 16.39 4.42
N VAL A 107 -3.31 17.09 3.84
CA VAL A 107 -3.92 16.70 2.56
C VAL A 107 -2.90 16.84 1.43
N GLY A 108 -2.89 15.87 0.52
CA GLY A 108 -2.03 15.89 -0.66
C GLY A 108 -1.28 14.58 -0.88
N ARG A 109 -0.25 14.66 -1.72
CA ARG A 109 0.58 13.53 -2.13
C ARG A 109 1.99 13.67 -1.57
N TRP A 110 2.46 12.59 -0.97
CA TRP A 110 3.64 12.61 -0.12
C TRP A 110 4.51 11.40 -0.39
N LYS A 111 5.79 11.63 -0.68
CA LYS A 111 6.77 10.59 -0.97
C LYS A 111 7.65 10.37 0.25
N LEU A 112 7.83 9.12 0.63
CA LEU A 112 8.74 8.74 1.72
C LEU A 112 10.17 9.16 1.39
N ASP A 113 10.80 9.90 2.31
CA ASP A 113 12.22 10.20 2.27
C ASP A 113 12.99 9.20 3.13
N LYS A 114 13.62 8.23 2.48
CA LYS A 114 14.38 7.16 3.15
C LYS A 114 15.65 7.64 3.84
N THR A 115 16.20 8.78 3.43
CA THR A 115 17.48 9.26 3.97
C THR A 115 17.37 9.72 5.43
N CYS A 116 16.16 10.09 5.85
CA CYS A 116 15.84 10.56 7.19
C CYS A 116 14.67 9.80 7.84
N SER A 117 14.29 8.64 7.29
CA SER A 117 13.26 7.76 7.86
C SER A 117 13.89 6.54 8.52
N GLU A 118 13.33 6.14 9.64
CA GLU A 118 13.63 4.86 10.26
C GLU A 118 13.03 3.70 9.45
N LYS A 119 13.56 2.49 9.70
CA LYS A 119 13.06 1.24 9.11
C LYS A 119 11.75 0.86 9.75
N TYR A 120 10.76 0.47 8.94
CA TYR A 120 9.45 0.05 9.42
C TYR A 120 9.38 -1.44 9.76
N GLU A 121 10.41 -2.20 9.40
CA GLU A 121 10.56 -3.62 9.68
C GLU A 121 10.21 -4.06 11.11
N PRO A 122 10.58 -3.34 12.20
CA PRO A 122 10.25 -3.78 13.56
C PRO A 122 8.73 -3.86 13.81
N ILE A 123 7.97 -2.87 13.34
CA ILE A 123 6.50 -2.85 13.44
C ILE A 123 5.90 -4.02 12.66
N LEU A 124 6.37 -4.23 11.43
CA LEU A 124 5.89 -5.35 10.60
C LEU A 124 6.24 -6.72 11.20
N ALA A 125 7.41 -6.84 11.85
CA ALA A 125 7.83 -8.07 12.50
C ALA A 125 6.93 -8.41 13.69
N ASP A 126 6.58 -7.41 14.49
CA ASP A 126 5.64 -7.56 15.60
C ASP A 126 4.23 -7.97 15.13
N MET A 127 3.77 -7.41 14.01
CA MET A 127 2.55 -7.83 13.31
C MET A 127 2.62 -9.24 12.68
N GLY A 128 3.75 -9.94 12.85
CA GLY A 128 3.99 -11.28 12.32
C GLY A 128 4.09 -11.36 10.80
N VAL A 129 4.42 -10.25 10.12
CA VAL A 129 4.70 -10.24 8.68
C VAL A 129 5.99 -11.00 8.42
N ASN A 130 6.02 -11.88 7.41
CA ASN A 130 7.20 -12.71 7.15
C ASN A 130 8.44 -11.89 6.74
N TYR A 131 9.64 -12.42 7.00
CA TYR A 131 10.92 -11.73 6.80
C TYR A 131 11.11 -11.13 5.40
N LEU A 132 10.78 -11.89 4.35
CA LEU A 132 10.97 -11.44 2.96
C LEU A 132 10.08 -10.23 2.63
N LEU A 133 8.81 -10.26 3.03
CA LEU A 133 7.90 -9.13 2.84
C LEU A 133 8.32 -7.90 3.64
N ARG A 134 8.86 -8.06 4.85
CA ARG A 134 9.38 -6.94 5.65
C ARG A 134 10.54 -6.24 4.94
N LYS A 135 11.52 -7.01 4.46
CA LYS A 135 12.65 -6.46 3.72
C LYS A 135 12.22 -5.78 2.43
N ALA A 136 11.27 -6.38 1.70
CA ALA A 136 10.73 -5.78 0.49
C ALA A 136 9.97 -4.47 0.78
N ALA A 137 9.17 -4.43 1.85
CA ALA A 137 8.44 -3.22 2.26
C ALA A 137 9.38 -2.04 2.59
N ASP A 138 10.49 -2.30 3.27
CA ASP A 138 11.49 -1.27 3.57
C ASP A 138 12.38 -0.92 2.36
N ALA A 139 12.55 -1.83 1.40
CA ALA A 139 13.29 -1.58 0.16
C ALA A 139 12.51 -0.72 -0.84
N VAL A 140 11.17 -0.75 -0.83
CA VAL A 140 10.31 0.04 -1.70
C VAL A 140 10.06 1.44 -1.13
N THR A 141 10.08 2.46 -1.98
CA THR A 141 9.67 3.83 -1.59
C THR A 141 8.15 3.91 -1.67
N SER A 142 7.50 4.23 -0.56
CA SER A 142 6.05 4.39 -0.51
C SER A 142 5.61 5.83 -0.78
N THR A 143 4.47 5.98 -1.43
CA THR A 143 3.78 7.27 -1.60
C THR A 143 2.47 7.24 -0.83
N LEU A 144 2.28 8.20 0.07
CA LEU A 144 1.02 8.41 0.78
C LEU A 144 0.19 9.46 0.03
N ILE A 145 -1.07 9.15 -0.23
CA ILE A 145 -2.03 10.07 -0.83
C ILE A 145 -3.16 10.24 0.17
N ILE A 146 -3.32 11.45 0.69
CA ILE A 146 -4.39 11.78 1.63
C ILE A 146 -5.35 12.73 0.94
N THR A 147 -6.62 12.33 0.90
CA THR A 147 -7.71 13.15 0.38
C THR A 147 -8.78 13.30 1.47
N VAL A 148 -9.55 14.37 1.40
CA VAL A 148 -10.61 14.65 2.35
C VAL A 148 -11.87 15.01 1.58
N SER A 149 -12.99 14.46 2.04
CA SER A 149 -14.34 14.81 1.60
C SER A 149 -15.08 15.51 2.75
N ALA A 150 -16.35 15.85 2.55
CA ALA A 150 -17.15 16.47 3.61
C ALA A 150 -17.29 15.61 4.87
N THR A 151 -17.22 14.27 4.73
CA THR A 151 -17.49 13.34 5.83
C THR A 151 -16.37 12.35 6.12
N HIS A 152 -15.40 12.20 5.21
CA HIS A 152 -14.36 11.17 5.33
C HIS A 152 -12.98 11.69 4.97
N VAL A 153 -11.96 11.12 5.61
CA VAL A 153 -10.56 11.16 5.20
C VAL A 153 -10.24 9.83 4.51
N THR A 154 -9.64 9.90 3.31
CA THR A 154 -9.12 8.71 2.62
C THR A 154 -7.61 8.76 2.59
N VAL A 155 -6.98 7.76 3.21
CA VAL A 155 -5.52 7.57 3.26
C VAL A 155 -5.15 6.38 2.38
N HIS A 156 -4.47 6.65 1.27
CA HIS A 156 -4.01 5.63 0.33
C HIS A 156 -2.49 5.54 0.35
N VAL A 157 -1.97 4.41 0.84
CA VAL A 157 -0.55 4.07 0.81
C VAL A 157 -0.26 3.28 -0.45
N LYS A 158 0.46 3.88 -1.40
CA LYS A 158 1.04 3.18 -2.56
C LYS A 158 2.40 2.64 -2.17
N ALA A 159 2.49 1.33 -1.98
CA ALA A 159 3.72 0.60 -1.70
C ALA A 159 3.72 -0.72 -2.50
N LEU A 160 4.51 -1.72 -2.07
CA LEU A 160 4.49 -3.07 -2.64
C LEU A 160 3.08 -3.68 -2.60
N VAL A 161 2.36 -3.45 -1.49
CA VAL A 161 0.94 -3.76 -1.32
C VAL A 161 0.24 -2.44 -1.07
N ALA A 162 -0.72 -2.09 -1.93
CA ALA A 162 -1.50 -0.87 -1.76
C ALA A 162 -2.50 -1.07 -0.61
N VAL A 163 -2.58 -0.09 0.27
CA VAL A 163 -3.54 -0.04 1.38
C VAL A 163 -4.35 1.23 1.25
N GLU A 164 -5.66 1.13 1.41
CA GLU A 164 -6.57 2.26 1.33
C GLU A 164 -7.50 2.23 2.55
N ASP A 165 -7.50 3.33 3.29
CA ASP A 165 -8.30 3.52 4.49
C ASP A 165 -9.25 4.69 4.27
N CYS A 166 -10.55 4.46 4.39
CA CYS A 166 -11.58 5.49 4.34
C CYS A 166 -12.18 5.63 5.74
N LEU A 167 -11.89 6.74 6.43
CA LEU A 167 -12.20 6.95 7.83
C LEU A 167 -13.16 8.12 8.01
N PRO A 168 -14.26 7.95 8.75
CA PRO A 168 -15.19 9.03 9.09
C PRO A 168 -14.51 10.16 9.89
N LEU A 169 -14.81 11.42 9.52
CA LEU A 169 -14.29 12.62 10.20
C LEU A 169 -14.87 12.83 11.60
N ASP A 170 -16.01 12.21 11.91
CA ASP A 170 -16.63 12.23 13.23
C ASP A 170 -15.93 11.31 14.25
N GLY A 171 -14.90 10.58 13.82
CA GLY A 171 -14.15 9.65 14.66
C GLY A 171 -14.82 8.29 14.83
N ALA A 172 -15.87 8.00 14.08
CA ALA A 172 -16.51 6.68 14.11
C ALA A 172 -15.55 5.57 13.66
N TRP A 173 -15.71 4.40 14.28
CA TRP A 173 -14.93 3.21 13.97
C TRP A 173 -15.29 2.62 12.61
N THR A 174 -14.26 2.28 11.83
CA THR A 174 -14.38 1.53 10.58
C THR A 174 -13.67 0.19 10.72
N THR A 175 -14.25 -0.87 10.17
CA THR A 175 -13.65 -2.21 10.16
C THR A 175 -13.10 -2.54 8.77
N LYS A 176 -11.91 -3.11 8.71
CA LYS A 176 -11.29 -3.57 7.46
C LYS A 176 -10.49 -4.85 7.71
N PRO A 177 -10.21 -5.67 6.69
CA PRO A 177 -9.42 -6.88 6.89
C PRO A 177 -8.01 -6.52 7.35
N VAL A 178 -7.44 -7.36 8.22
CA VAL A 178 -6.01 -7.26 8.57
C VAL A 178 -5.16 -7.36 7.30
N PRO A 179 -4.10 -6.54 7.14
CA PRO A 179 -3.24 -6.59 5.97
C PRO A 179 -2.70 -8.01 5.69
N PRO A 180 -2.69 -8.46 4.43
CA PRO A 180 -2.21 -9.79 4.08
C PRO A 180 -0.69 -9.92 4.32
N GLY A 181 -0.22 -11.14 4.55
CA GLY A 181 1.21 -11.44 4.70
C GLY A 181 1.71 -11.55 6.16
N GLY A 182 0.83 -11.26 7.14
CA GLY A 182 1.05 -11.48 8.56
C GLY A 182 0.49 -12.80 9.11
N ARG A 183 0.77 -13.07 10.39
CA ARG A 183 0.16 -14.18 11.15
C ARG A 183 -1.28 -13.87 11.59
N MET A 184 -1.56 -12.59 11.85
CA MET A 184 -2.86 -12.10 12.31
C MET A 184 -3.97 -12.43 11.30
N ARG A 185 -5.18 -12.65 11.80
CA ARG A 185 -6.39 -12.99 11.03
C ARG A 185 -7.57 -12.18 11.55
N GLY A 186 -8.58 -11.97 10.71
CA GLY A 186 -9.79 -11.25 11.11
C GLY A 186 -9.82 -9.80 10.61
N GLN A 187 -10.51 -8.95 11.36
CA GLN A 187 -10.76 -7.55 11.03
C GLN A 187 -9.99 -6.65 12.00
N VAL A 188 -9.34 -5.62 11.49
CA VAL A 188 -8.80 -4.50 12.28
C VAL A 188 -9.86 -3.40 12.33
N ARG A 189 -10.05 -2.80 13.50
CA ARG A 189 -10.89 -1.60 13.66
C ARG A 189 -9.98 -0.39 13.64
N VAL A 190 -10.36 0.65 12.91
CA VAL A 190 -9.59 1.88 12.76
C VAL A 190 -10.50 3.08 12.93
N HIS A 191 -10.02 4.13 13.59
CA HIS A 191 -10.71 5.41 13.63
C HIS A 191 -9.72 6.58 13.69
N LEU A 192 -10.24 7.79 13.45
CA LEU A 192 -9.50 9.04 13.71
C LEU A 192 -9.61 9.39 15.19
N SER A 193 -8.47 9.45 15.88
CA SER A 193 -8.40 9.87 17.30
C SER A 193 -8.12 11.37 17.42
N LYS A 194 -7.48 11.98 16.42
CA LYS A 194 -7.17 13.41 16.39
C LYS A 194 -7.17 13.94 14.97
N VAL A 195 -7.82 15.08 14.77
CA VAL A 195 -7.85 15.81 13.50
C VAL A 195 -7.65 17.29 13.78
N SER A 196 -6.63 17.89 13.20
CA SER A 196 -6.35 19.32 13.26
C SER A 196 -5.81 19.81 11.91
N PRO A 197 -5.60 21.13 11.72
CA PRO A 197 -5.03 21.65 10.49
C PRO A 197 -3.64 21.11 10.15
N SER A 198 -2.81 20.77 11.14
CA SER A 198 -1.42 20.32 10.96
C SER A 198 -1.17 18.88 11.41
N GLU A 199 -2.15 18.24 12.05
CA GLU A 199 -1.99 16.92 12.66
C GLU A 199 -3.17 16.02 12.34
N LEU A 200 -2.86 14.76 12.03
CA LEU A 200 -3.82 13.70 11.81
C LEU A 200 -3.36 12.47 12.59
N GLU A 201 -4.23 11.90 13.40
CA GLU A 201 -3.93 10.68 14.15
C GLU A 201 -4.97 9.61 13.91
N MET A 202 -4.48 8.41 13.59
CA MET A 202 -5.27 7.20 13.44
C MET A 202 -4.92 6.24 14.56
N TYR A 203 -5.93 5.58 15.10
CA TYR A 203 -5.79 4.50 16.07
C TYR A 203 -6.40 3.23 15.50
N SER A 204 -5.67 2.12 15.64
CA SER A 204 -6.05 0.81 15.12
C SER A 204 -6.06 -0.24 16.24
N GLU A 205 -7.13 -1.00 16.36
CA GLU A 205 -7.25 -2.17 17.25
C GLU A 205 -7.21 -3.45 16.42
N PHE A 206 -6.23 -4.31 16.72
CA PHE A 206 -6.12 -5.61 16.07
C PHE A 206 -6.98 -6.66 16.80
N PRO A 207 -7.46 -7.67 16.07
CA PRO A 207 -8.35 -8.68 16.64
C PRO A 207 -7.64 -9.54 17.69
N ASP A 208 -8.44 -10.24 18.49
CA ASP A 208 -8.00 -11.27 19.44
C ASP A 208 -6.93 -10.80 20.45
N GLY A 209 -6.91 -9.50 20.77
CA GLY A 209 -5.95 -8.94 21.72
C GLY A 209 -4.52 -8.87 21.21
N GLU A 210 -4.30 -8.93 19.89
CA GLU A 210 -2.99 -8.74 19.25
C GLU A 210 -2.50 -7.27 19.32
N GLY A 211 -2.94 -6.52 20.33
CA GLY A 211 -2.54 -5.15 20.61
C GLY A 211 -3.15 -4.10 19.69
N ASP A 212 -2.62 -2.90 19.81
CA ASP A 212 -3.06 -1.71 19.10
C ASP A 212 -1.91 -1.08 18.29
N LEU A 213 -2.25 -0.06 17.50
CA LEU A 213 -1.28 0.74 16.75
C LEU A 213 -1.81 2.17 16.66
N ARG A 214 -0.95 3.11 17.03
CA ARG A 214 -1.18 4.54 16.90
C ARG A 214 -0.30 5.10 15.78
N ASP A 215 -0.90 5.81 14.84
CA ASP A 215 -0.24 6.38 13.67
C ASP A 215 -0.52 7.88 13.62
N THR A 216 0.48 8.67 14.00
CA THR A 216 0.38 10.12 14.11
C THR A 216 1.16 10.78 12.97
N LEU A 217 0.52 11.68 12.25
CA LEU A 217 1.10 12.47 11.18
C LEU A 217 1.11 13.94 11.60
N VAL A 218 2.29 14.54 11.66
CA VAL A 218 2.48 15.96 12.02
C VAL A 218 3.19 16.68 10.90
N VAL A 219 2.49 17.62 10.26
CA VAL A 219 3.06 18.47 9.20
C VAL A 219 3.95 19.52 9.83
N ARG A 220 5.16 19.69 9.28
CA ARG A 220 6.08 20.74 9.73
C ARG A 220 5.56 22.12 9.33
N GLU A 221 6.07 23.15 9.99
CA GLU A 221 5.69 24.55 9.73
C GLU A 221 5.91 24.98 8.27
N ASP A 222 6.87 24.35 7.57
CA ASP A 222 7.14 24.60 6.16
C ASP A 222 6.04 24.10 5.20
N GLY A 223 5.11 23.26 5.66
CA GLY A 223 4.06 22.64 4.85
C GLY A 223 4.57 21.70 3.74
N ASN A 224 5.87 21.43 3.69
CA ASN A 224 6.53 20.68 2.62
C ASN A 224 6.95 19.28 3.08
N SER A 225 6.91 19.01 4.38
CA SER A 225 7.15 17.70 4.93
C SER A 225 6.23 17.40 6.11
N PHE A 226 5.99 16.11 6.36
CA PHE A 226 5.40 15.67 7.62
C PHE A 226 6.18 14.50 8.21
N ILE A 227 6.14 14.44 9.54
CA ILE A 227 6.69 13.34 10.33
C ILE A 227 5.53 12.39 10.64
N ARG A 228 5.69 11.13 10.28
CA ARG A 228 4.81 10.03 10.66
C ARG A 228 5.46 9.25 11.80
N THR A 229 4.79 9.15 12.92
CA THR A 229 5.22 8.34 14.05
C THR A 229 4.23 7.19 14.22
N VAL A 230 4.74 5.97 14.11
CA VAL A 230 3.95 4.76 14.34
C VAL A 230 4.39 4.11 15.64
N VAL A 231 3.46 4.00 16.58
CA VAL A 231 3.69 3.40 17.90
C VAL A 231 2.85 2.14 18.03
N ARG A 232 3.47 1.05 18.50
CA ARG A 232 2.83 -0.23 18.77
C ARG A 232 3.52 -0.92 19.95
N GLY A 233 2.82 -1.04 21.07
CA GLY A 233 3.42 -1.50 22.33
C GLY A 233 4.64 -0.65 22.69
N ASN A 234 5.80 -1.30 22.85
CA ASN A 234 7.07 -0.64 23.16
C ASN A 234 7.87 -0.20 21.91
N LEU A 235 7.34 -0.43 20.71
CA LEU A 235 7.99 -0.04 19.46
C LEU A 235 7.49 1.34 19.01
N SER A 236 8.42 2.19 18.58
CA SER A 236 8.13 3.47 17.96
C SER A 236 9.01 3.62 16.73
N VAL A 237 8.41 3.95 15.58
CA VAL A 237 9.12 4.19 14.32
C VAL A 237 8.72 5.53 13.74
N THR A 238 9.71 6.34 13.39
CA THR A 238 9.54 7.66 12.78
C THR A 238 9.90 7.63 11.30
N ARG A 239 8.99 8.08 10.44
CA ARG A 239 9.19 8.20 8.99
C ARG A 239 8.92 9.62 8.54
N VAL A 240 9.72 10.12 7.62
CA VAL A 240 9.58 11.46 7.07
C VAL A 240 9.07 11.35 5.63
N PHE A 241 8.04 12.12 5.33
CA PHE A 241 7.50 12.23 3.99
C PHE A 241 7.66 13.67 3.49
N ARG A 242 7.98 13.83 2.21
CA ARG A 242 8.07 15.12 1.52
C ARG A 242 6.93 15.24 0.53
N ARG A 243 6.41 16.46 0.35
CA ARG A 243 5.37 16.74 -0.63
C ARG A 243 5.88 16.45 -2.04
N GLU A 244 5.11 15.72 -2.82
CA GLU A 244 5.44 15.45 -4.22
C GLU A 244 4.94 16.64 -5.05
N HIS A 245 5.85 17.41 -5.65
CA HIS A 245 5.48 18.45 -6.61
C HIS A 245 4.98 17.76 -7.89
N GLU A 246 3.80 18.17 -8.36
CA GLU A 246 3.20 17.64 -9.60
C GLU A 246 3.90 18.14 -10.87
#